data_AF-A0A3B3I1T3-F1
#
_entry.id   AF-A0A3B3I1T3-F1
#
_cell.length_a   1.000
_cell.length_b   1.000
_cell.length_c   1.000
_cell.angle_alpha   90.00
_cell.angle_beta   90.00
_cell.angle_gamma   90.00
#
_symmetry.space_group_name_H-M   'P 1'
#
loop_
_entity.id
_entity.type
_entity.pdbx_description
1 polymer ?
#
loop_
_entity_poly.entity_id
_entity_poly.type
_entity_poly.pdbx_seq_one_letter_code
_entity_poly.pdbx_strand_id
1 'polypeptide(L)'
;TFQCGYNISVINAPTMHVQAFINRTWSDRYQANISENALTLLWSTIVSIFTLGGLLGVTIGGTLSEVWFCCRKGTLLSNNLFSLTAALLMGLSSSVGLFEFLIIGRFLIGINAGIGLCVEPMFLGEISPTAFRGALGSGTSIFLTVGILSGQVMGLK
;
A
#
# COMPACT_ATOMS: atom_id res chain seq x y z
N THR A 1 5.86 8.33 4.88
CA THR A 1 5.03 8.73 3.72
C THR A 1 5.57 8.23 2.39
N PHE A 2 6.90 8.20 2.17
CA PHE A 2 7.50 7.70 0.91
C PHE A 2 6.94 6.34 0.46
N GLN A 3 6.87 5.37 1.37
CA GLN A 3 6.37 4.03 1.07
C GLN A 3 4.90 4.01 0.60
N CYS A 4 4.07 4.93 1.11
CA CYS A 4 2.69 5.08 0.65
C CYS A 4 2.68 5.58 -0.80
N GLY A 5 3.44 6.64 -1.11
CA GLY A 5 3.54 7.20 -2.46
C GLY A 5 4.08 6.18 -3.47
N TYR A 6 5.09 5.40 -3.08
CA TYR A 6 5.63 4.32 -3.89
C TYR A 6 4.58 3.25 -4.22
N ASN A 7 3.84 2.76 -3.22
CA ASN A 7 2.83 1.71 -3.43
C ASN A 7 1.63 2.16 -4.27
N ILE A 8 1.28 3.45 -4.20
CA ILE A 8 0.27 4.08 -5.06
C ILE A 8 0.72 4.08 -6.52
N SER A 9 1.98 4.42 -6.78
CA SER A 9 2.46 4.57 -8.16
C SER A 9 2.92 3.26 -8.80
N VAL A 10 3.53 2.36 -8.04
CA VAL A 10 4.16 1.15 -8.57
C VAL A 10 3.16 0.18 -9.20
N ILE A 11 1.85 0.29 -8.89
CA ILE A 11 0.82 -0.58 -9.49
C ILE A 11 0.55 -0.25 -10.96
N ASN A 12 0.78 0.99 -11.38
CA ASN A 12 0.40 1.44 -12.72
C ASN A 12 1.30 0.83 -13.82
N ALA A 13 2.58 0.61 -13.52
CA ALA A 13 3.54 0.12 -14.49
C ALA A 13 3.40 -1.38 -14.86
N PRO A 14 3.22 -2.31 -13.90
CA PRO A 14 3.05 -3.71 -14.21
C PRO A 14 1.59 -4.07 -14.58
N THR A 15 0.70 -3.11 -14.87
CA THR A 15 -0.72 -3.38 -15.19
C THR A 15 -0.89 -4.49 -16.22
N MET A 16 -0.20 -4.39 -17.36
CA MET A 16 -0.23 -5.40 -18.43
C MET A 16 0.32 -6.75 -17.97
N HIS A 17 1.34 -6.75 -17.11
CA HIS A 17 1.97 -7.98 -16.62
C HIS A 17 1.10 -8.68 -15.58
N VAL A 18 0.44 -7.93 -14.70
CA VAL A 18 -0.50 -8.47 -13.72
C VAL A 18 -1.75 -9.01 -14.40
N GLN A 19 -2.27 -8.31 -15.41
CA GLN A 19 -3.40 -8.80 -16.21
C GLN A 19 -3.04 -10.09 -16.96
N ALA A 20 -1.86 -10.16 -17.57
CA ALA A 20 -1.36 -11.39 -18.21
C ALA A 20 -1.19 -12.54 -17.20
N PHE A 21 -0.69 -12.24 -16.00
CA PHE A 21 -0.57 -13.20 -14.91
C PHE A 21 -1.94 -13.73 -14.45
N ILE A 22 -2.94 -12.86 -14.26
CA ILE A 22 -4.30 -13.26 -13.89
C ILE A 22 -4.90 -14.16 -14.97
N ASN A 23 -4.76 -13.79 -16.25
CA ASN A 23 -5.27 -14.57 -17.37
C ASN A 23 -4.62 -15.97 -17.42
N ARG A 24 -3.29 -16.05 -17.28
CA ARG A 24 -2.56 -17.33 -17.23
C ARG A 24 -3.03 -18.20 -16.07
N THR A 25 -3.13 -17.62 -14.88
CA THR A 25 -3.56 -18.34 -13.67
C THR A 25 -5.00 -18.85 -13.78
N TRP A 26 -5.88 -18.07 -14.42
CA TRP A 26 -7.27 -18.44 -14.65
C TRP A 26 -7.39 -19.57 -15.67
N SER A 27 -6.62 -19.50 -16.76
CA SER A 27 -6.55 -20.54 -17.79
C SER A 27 -6.06 -21.86 -17.20
N ASP A 28 -5.01 -21.83 -16.38
CA ASP A 28 -4.46 -23.03 -15.73
C ASP A 28 -5.49 -23.71 -14.80
N ARG A 29 -6.33 -22.94 -14.10
CA ARG A 29 -7.34 -23.46 -13.15
C ARG A 29 -8.64 -23.91 -13.78
N TYR A 30 -9.18 -23.10 -14.69
CA TYR A 30 -10.53 -23.28 -15.22
C TYR A 30 -10.55 -23.80 -16.66
N GLN A 31 -9.38 -23.97 -17.29
CA GLN A 31 -9.23 -24.41 -18.69
C GLN A 31 -10.07 -23.56 -19.67
N ALA A 32 -10.33 -22.30 -19.29
CA ALA A 32 -11.16 -21.36 -20.02
C ALA A 32 -10.49 -19.99 -20.05
N ASN A 33 -10.69 -19.24 -21.13
CA ASN A 33 -10.19 -17.87 -21.22
C ASN A 33 -11.08 -16.95 -20.39
N ILE A 34 -10.45 -16.06 -19.62
CA ILE A 34 -11.18 -15.05 -18.85
C ILE A 34 -11.80 -14.03 -19.81
N SER A 35 -13.04 -13.59 -19.54
CA SER A 35 -13.64 -12.50 -20.31
C SER A 35 -12.94 -11.17 -19.99
N GLU A 36 -12.80 -10.28 -20.98
CA GLU A 36 -12.19 -8.96 -20.78
C GLU A 36 -12.88 -8.15 -19.67
N ASN A 37 -14.21 -8.29 -19.58
CA ASN A 37 -15.01 -7.67 -18.54
C ASN A 37 -14.61 -8.17 -17.14
N ALA A 38 -14.48 -9.50 -16.96
CA ALA A 38 -14.09 -10.08 -15.68
C ALA A 38 -12.65 -9.73 -15.29
N LEU A 39 -11.72 -9.70 -16.27
CA LEU A 39 -10.34 -9.28 -16.06
C LEU A 39 -10.25 -7.82 -15.58
N THR A 40 -11.03 -6.93 -16.21
CA THR A 40 -11.09 -5.51 -15.84
C THR A 40 -11.69 -5.33 -14.45
N LEU A 41 -12.72 -6.11 -14.10
CA LEU A 41 -13.32 -6.10 -12.76
C LEU A 41 -12.34 -6.58 -11.68
N LEU A 42 -11.62 -7.67 -11.93
CA LEU A 42 -10.57 -8.16 -11.01
C LEU A 42 -9.47 -7.12 -10.81
N TRP A 43 -8.97 -6.55 -11.91
CA TRP A 43 -7.96 -5.48 -11.84
C TRP A 43 -8.46 -4.27 -11.04
N SER A 44 -9.68 -3.80 -11.31
CA SER A 44 -10.29 -2.68 -10.59
C SER A 44 -10.48 -2.99 -9.10
N THR A 45 -10.79 -4.24 -8.76
CA THR A 45 -10.89 -4.72 -7.38
C THR A 45 -9.53 -4.69 -6.69
N ILE A 46 -8.46 -5.14 -7.36
CA ILE A 46 -7.07 -5.09 -6.84
C ILE A 46 -6.62 -3.66 -6.56
N VAL A 47 -6.96 -2.71 -7.44
CA VAL A 47 -6.60 -1.30 -7.25
C VAL A 47 -7.43 -0.66 -6.14
N SER A 48 -8.74 -0.90 -6.09
CA SER A 48 -9.63 -0.27 -5.11
C SER A 48 -9.47 -0.80 -3.68
N ILE A 49 -9.10 -2.07 -3.50
CA ILE A 49 -8.93 -2.67 -2.17
C ILE A 49 -7.78 -2.03 -1.39
N PHE A 50 -6.79 -1.45 -2.08
CA PHE A 50 -5.74 -0.65 -1.44
C PHE A 50 -6.33 0.58 -0.74
N THR A 51 -7.24 1.29 -1.39
CA THR A 51 -7.91 2.47 -0.81
C THR A 51 -8.83 2.08 0.35
N LEU A 52 -9.53 0.95 0.25
CA LEU A 52 -10.32 0.40 1.36
C LEU A 52 -9.43 0.03 2.57
N GLY A 53 -8.28 -0.60 2.33
CA GLY A 53 -7.29 -0.86 3.36
C GLY A 53 -6.76 0.43 3.98
N GLY A 54 -6.49 1.45 3.17
CA GLY A 54 -6.08 2.78 3.62
C GLY A 54 -7.11 3.44 4.54
N LEU A 55 -8.39 3.39 4.19
CA LEU A 55 -9.48 3.92 5.01
C LEU A 55 -9.53 3.25 6.39
N LEU A 56 -9.46 1.92 6.42
CA LEU A 56 -9.41 1.17 7.69
C LEU A 56 -8.14 1.48 8.48
N GLY A 57 -7.00 1.59 7.80
CA GLY A 57 -5.72 1.94 8.40
C GLY A 57 -5.71 3.33 9.04
N VAL A 58 -6.37 4.32 8.43
CA VAL A 58 -6.54 5.67 9.00
C VAL A 58 -7.40 5.62 10.26
N THR A 59 -8.53 4.91 10.24
CA THR A 59 -9.42 4.78 11.41
C THR A 59 -8.73 4.06 12.58
N ILE A 60 -8.00 2.97 12.26
CA ILE A 60 -7.22 2.22 13.25
C ILE A 60 -6.05 3.06 13.76
N GLY A 61 -5.33 3.77 12.88
CA GLY A 61 -4.21 4.64 13.24
C GLY A 61 -4.64 5.81 14.12
N GLY A 62 -5.79 6.42 13.84
CA GLY A 62 -6.39 7.48 14.65
C GLY A 62 -6.79 6.99 16.03
N THR A 63 -7.53 5.88 16.12
CA THR A 63 -7.93 5.29 17.41
C THR A 63 -6.75 4.76 18.23
N LEU A 64 -5.76 4.13 17.59
CA LEU A 64 -4.53 3.68 18.25
C LEU A 64 -3.65 4.85 18.74
N SER A 65 -3.73 6.03 18.10
CA SER A 65 -3.01 7.23 18.55
C SER A 65 -3.60 7.83 19.83
N GLU A 66 -4.89 7.61 20.09
CA GLU A 66 -5.58 8.07 21.30
C GLU A 66 -5.52 7.05 22.44
N VAL A 67 -5.37 5.76 22.14
CA VAL A 67 -5.22 4.71 23.15
C VAL A 67 -3.79 4.73 23.72
N TRP A 68 -3.67 5.39 24.87
CA TRP A 68 -2.51 5.60 25.75
C TRP A 68 -1.58 4.39 25.99
N PHE A 69 -2.02 3.16 25.70
CA PHE A 69 -1.27 1.93 25.95
C PHE A 69 -0.35 1.51 24.79
N CYS A 70 -0.59 1.96 23.55
CA CYS A 70 0.27 1.67 22.40
C CYS A 70 1.19 2.86 22.14
N CYS A 71 2.38 2.84 22.76
CA CYS A 71 3.41 3.84 22.52
C CYS A 71 3.59 4.06 21.00
N ARG A 72 3.58 5.30 20.49
CA ARG A 72 3.70 5.64 19.04
C ARG A 72 4.80 4.87 18.30
N LYS A 73 5.89 4.51 19.01
CA LYS A 73 6.97 3.65 18.50
C LYS A 73 6.53 2.21 18.21
N GLY A 74 5.67 1.62 19.05
CA GLY A 74 5.11 0.29 18.88
C GLY A 74 4.15 0.19 17.70
N THR A 75 3.33 1.22 17.45
CA THR A 75 2.47 1.30 16.26
C THR A 75 3.30 1.35 14.98
N LEU A 76 4.38 2.15 14.96
CA LEU A 76 5.34 2.21 13.86
C LEU A 76 6.09 0.88 13.63
N LEU A 77 6.43 0.16 14.71
CA LEU A 77 7.09 -1.15 14.60
C LEU A 77 6.13 -2.22 14.06
N SER A 78 4.89 -2.24 14.56
CA SER A 78 3.82 -3.13 14.07
C SER A 78 3.49 -2.85 12.60
N ASN A 79 3.52 -1.58 12.19
CA ASN A 79 3.37 -1.18 10.79
C ASN A 79 4.43 -1.84 9.90
N ASN A 80 5.70 -1.85 10.33
CA ASN A 80 6.76 -2.53 9.59
C ASN A 80 6.52 -4.05 9.47
N LEU A 81 5.92 -4.70 10.48
CA LEU A 81 5.55 -6.12 10.42
C LEU A 81 4.43 -6.37 9.39
N PHE A 82 3.42 -5.50 9.35
CA PHE A 82 2.37 -5.53 8.32
C PHE A 82 2.95 -5.32 6.92
N SER A 83 3.87 -4.38 6.76
CA SER A 83 4.58 -4.14 5.51
C SER A 83 5.39 -5.35 5.06
N LEU A 84 6.15 -5.97 5.96
CA LEU A 84 6.96 -7.15 5.65
C LEU A 84 6.08 -8.32 5.21
N THR A 85 4.98 -8.55 5.93
CA THR A 85 4.00 -9.60 5.62
C THR A 85 3.35 -9.33 4.26
N ALA A 86 2.94 -8.09 3.97
CA ALA A 86 2.37 -7.71 2.68
C ALA A 86 3.36 -7.89 1.53
N ALA A 87 4.63 -7.52 1.72
CA ALA A 87 5.69 -7.69 0.73
C ALA A 87 5.98 -9.17 0.45
N LEU A 88 6.01 -10.00 1.50
CA LEU A 88 6.16 -11.45 1.36
C LEU A 88 4.98 -12.07 0.59
N LEU A 89 3.74 -11.70 0.93
CA LEU A 89 2.56 -12.21 0.22
C LEU A 89 2.56 -11.81 -1.26
N MET A 90 2.91 -10.55 -1.59
CA MET A 90 3.00 -10.08 -2.97
C MET A 90 4.18 -10.72 -3.72
N GLY A 91 5.31 -10.98 -3.06
CA GLY A 91 6.45 -11.66 -3.66
C GLY A 91 6.17 -13.14 -3.95
N LEU A 92 5.51 -13.82 -3.01
CA LEU A 92 5.16 -15.23 -3.15
C LEU A 92 3.99 -15.46 -4.12
N SER A 93 3.16 -14.45 -4.42
CA SER A 93 2.02 -14.60 -5.32
C SER A 93 2.44 -15.06 -6.72
N SER A 94 3.58 -14.57 -7.23
CA SER A 94 4.11 -14.97 -8.55
C SER A 94 4.60 -16.41 -8.56
N SER A 95 5.18 -16.90 -7.46
CA SER A 95 5.68 -18.28 -7.35
C SER A 95 4.57 -19.31 -7.17
N VAL A 96 3.49 -18.95 -6.48
CA VAL A 96 2.37 -19.88 -6.19
C VAL A 96 1.31 -19.85 -7.29
N GLY A 97 1.30 -18.84 -8.17
CA GLY A 97 0.25 -18.71 -9.19
C GLY A 97 -1.12 -18.47 -8.55
N LEU A 98 -1.19 -17.56 -7.57
CA LEU A 98 -2.41 -17.24 -6.83
C LEU A 98 -2.62 -15.73 -6.81
N PHE A 99 -3.63 -15.26 -7.57
CA PHE A 99 -3.99 -13.84 -7.60
C PHE A 99 -4.65 -13.36 -6.29
N GLU A 100 -5.20 -14.27 -5.48
CA GLU A 100 -5.78 -13.96 -4.16
C GLU A 100 -4.74 -13.39 -3.19
N PHE A 101 -3.50 -13.92 -3.19
CA PHE A 101 -2.42 -13.38 -2.36
C PHE A 101 -2.03 -11.95 -2.74
N LEU A 102 -2.16 -11.60 -4.02
CA LEU A 102 -1.93 -10.25 -4.50
C LEU A 102 -3.01 -9.28 -3.96
N ILE A 103 -4.28 -9.71 -3.96
CA ILE A 103 -5.39 -8.94 -3.37
C ILE A 103 -5.17 -8.72 -1.87
N ILE A 104 -4.85 -9.77 -1.13
CA ILE A 104 -4.61 -9.69 0.33
C ILE A 104 -3.39 -8.81 0.63
N GLY A 105 -2.29 -8.99 -0.11
CA GLY A 105 -1.10 -8.15 0.02
C GLY A 105 -1.39 -6.67 -0.23
N ARG A 106 -2.22 -6.36 -1.24
CA ARG A 106 -2.67 -4.99 -1.55
C ARG A 106 -3.55 -4.38 -0.47
N PHE A 107 -4.40 -5.18 0.16
CA PHE A 107 -5.18 -4.75 1.31
C PHE A 107 -4.29 -4.42 2.52
N LEU A 108 -3.36 -5.30 2.86
CA LEU A 108 -2.45 -5.13 4.00
C LEU A 108 -1.52 -3.92 3.83
N ILE A 109 -0.95 -3.73 2.62
CA ILE A 109 -0.11 -2.56 2.35
C ILE A 109 -0.92 -1.26 2.35
N GLY A 110 -2.21 -1.32 1.99
CA GLY A 110 -3.17 -0.23 2.14
C GLY A 110 -3.36 0.17 3.60
N ILE A 111 -3.60 -0.79 4.50
CA ILE A 111 -3.68 -0.55 5.95
C ILE A 111 -2.39 0.11 6.46
N ASN A 112 -1.23 -0.44 6.08
CA ASN A 112 0.07 0.10 6.47
C ASN A 112 0.27 1.55 6.00
N ALA A 113 -0.16 1.86 4.78
CA ALA A 113 -0.11 3.20 4.22
C ALA A 113 -1.03 4.17 4.98
N GLY A 114 -2.27 3.73 5.30
CA GLY A 114 -3.23 4.53 6.06
C GLY A 114 -2.75 4.88 7.47
N ILE A 115 -2.21 3.90 8.20
CA ILE A 115 -1.64 4.12 9.54
C ILE A 115 -0.45 5.10 9.45
N GLY A 116 0.46 4.88 8.50
CA GLY A 116 1.63 5.73 8.30
C GLY A 116 1.28 7.19 7.97
N LEU A 117 0.23 7.42 7.17
CA LEU A 117 -0.23 8.76 6.81
C LEU A 117 -0.79 9.56 8.00
N CYS A 118 -1.41 8.90 8.98
CA CYS A 118 -1.93 9.57 10.17
C CYS A 118 -0.88 9.75 11.26
N VAL A 119 -0.12 8.70 11.58
CA VAL A 119 0.77 8.69 12.74
C VAL A 119 2.05 9.50 12.50
N GLU A 120 2.57 9.51 11.28
CA GLU A 120 3.84 10.17 10.93
C GLU A 120 3.81 11.71 11.07
N PRO A 121 2.85 12.45 10.47
CA PRO A 121 2.79 13.91 10.65
C PRO A 121 2.45 14.30 12.10
N MET A 122 1.63 13.50 12.79
CA MET A 122 1.35 13.69 14.22
C MET A 122 2.62 13.56 15.05
N PHE A 123 3.41 12.51 14.84
CA PHE A 123 4.67 12.27 15.56
C PHE A 123 5.71 13.36 15.29
N LEU A 124 5.88 13.74 14.03
CA LEU A 124 6.75 14.85 13.64
C LEU A 124 6.30 16.16 14.29
N GLY A 125 4.99 16.43 14.33
CA GLY A 125 4.42 17.61 14.97
C GLY A 125 4.73 17.71 16.47
N GLU A 126 4.76 16.60 17.18
CA GLU A 126 5.07 16.57 18.63
C GLU A 126 6.55 16.75 18.95
N ILE A 127 7.43 16.22 18.11
CA ILE A 127 8.89 16.33 18.32
C ILE A 127 9.44 17.65 17.77
N SER A 128 8.73 18.27 16.82
CA SER A 128 9.17 19.51 16.19
C SER A 128 9.11 20.73 17.13
N PRO A 129 10.15 21.59 17.13
CA PRO A 129 10.07 22.92 17.74
C PRO A 129 8.97 23.75 17.04
N THR A 130 8.28 24.60 17.79
CA THR A 130 7.17 25.44 17.28
C THR A 130 7.54 26.27 16.04
N ALA A 131 8.79 26.67 15.88
CA ALA A 131 9.28 27.42 14.72
C ALA A 131 9.38 26.59 13.42
N PHE A 132 9.58 25.27 13.51
CA PHE A 132 9.82 24.39 12.34
C PHE A 132 8.69 23.41 12.06
N ARG A 133 7.61 23.42 12.85
CA ARG A 133 6.47 22.51 12.70
C ARG A 133 5.85 22.56 11.31
N GLY A 134 5.76 23.75 10.71
CA GLY A 134 5.28 23.93 9.32
C GLY A 134 6.22 23.31 8.27
N ALA A 135 7.53 23.54 8.40
CA ALA A 135 8.51 22.99 7.46
C ALA A 135 8.57 21.46 7.48
N LEU A 136 8.46 20.85 8.66
CA LEU A 136 8.42 19.40 8.82
C LEU A 136 7.10 18.79 8.31
N GLY A 137 5.99 19.51 8.45
CA GLY A 137 4.71 19.14 7.84
C GLY A 137 4.74 19.17 6.32
N SER A 138 5.39 20.16 5.70
CA SER A 138 5.60 20.16 4.24
C SER A 138 6.56 19.06 3.77
N GLY A 139 7.53 18.68 4.61
CA GLY A 139 8.47 17.60 4.33
C GLY A 139 7.80 16.27 4.06
N THR A 140 6.77 15.89 4.81
CA THR A 140 6.06 14.61 4.60
C THR A 140 5.35 14.55 3.24
N SER A 141 4.76 15.65 2.79
CA SER A 141 4.18 15.78 1.45
C SER A 141 5.24 15.66 0.36
N ILE A 142 6.43 16.25 0.55
CA ILE A 142 7.56 16.10 -0.38
C ILE A 142 7.97 14.62 -0.47
N PHE A 143 8.13 13.94 0.66
CA PHE A 143 8.47 12.50 0.67
C PHE A 143 7.40 11.65 -0.01
N LEU A 144 6.12 11.99 0.15
CA LEU A 144 5.03 11.33 -0.57
C LEU A 144 5.17 11.49 -2.09
N THR A 145 5.38 12.72 -2.56
CA THR A 145 5.55 13.02 -3.99
C THR A 145 6.80 12.34 -4.55
N VAL A 146 7.91 12.33 -3.82
CA VAL A 146 9.13 11.61 -4.22
C VAL A 146 8.87 10.09 -4.29
N GLY A 147 8.05 9.55 -3.39
CA GLY A 147 7.57 8.17 -3.44
C GLY A 147 6.79 7.87 -4.72
N ILE A 148 5.86 8.75 -5.09
CA ILE A 148 5.10 8.63 -6.35
C ILE A 148 6.05 8.68 -7.55
N LEU A 149 6.91 9.69 -7.62
CA LEU A 149 7.87 9.86 -8.71
C LEU A 149 8.79 8.63 -8.86
N SER A 150 9.33 8.11 -7.77
CA SER A 150 10.17 6.90 -7.81
C SER A 150 9.42 5.68 -8.35
N GLY A 151 8.16 5.49 -7.94
CA GLY A 151 7.32 4.42 -8.48
C GLY A 151 7.00 4.59 -9.97
N GLN A 152 6.85 5.83 -10.46
CA GLN A 152 6.69 6.11 -11.89
C GLN A 152 7.98 5.87 -12.66
N VAL A 153 9.13 6.32 -12.15
CA VAL A 153 10.45 6.15 -12.77
C VAL A 153 10.81 4.67 -12.89
N MET A 154 10.58 3.86 -11.85
CA MET A 154 10.76 2.40 -11.93
C MET A 154 9.76 1.73 -12.88
N GLY A 155 8.65 2.42 -13.15
CA GLY A 155 7.61 1.98 -14.04
C GLY A 155 7.80 2.33 -15.52
N LEU A 156 8.68 3.30 -15.81
CA LEU A 156 9.07 3.67 -17.16
C LEU A 156 9.94 2.56 -17.75
N LYS A 157 9.48 2.01 -18.87
CA LYS A 157 10.19 1.00 -19.66
C LYS A 157 10.50 1.58 -21.03
#